data_AF-A0A2V6DP41-F1
#
_entry.id   AF-A0A2V6DP41-F1
#
_cell.length_a   1.000
_cell.length_b   1.000
_cell.length_c   1.000
_cell.angle_alpha   90.00
_cell.angle_beta   90.00
_cell.angle_gamma   90.00
#
_symmetry.space_group_name_H-M   'P 1'
#
loop_
_entity.id
_entity.type
_entity.pdbx_description
1 polymer ?
#
loop_
_entity_poly.entity_id
_entity_poly.type
_entity_poly.pdbx_seq_one_letter_code
_entity_poly.pdbx_strand_id
1 'polypeptide(L)'
;MEDSISKPDKILYPACKFTKAEVVEYYHRVAPFLLPHFRNRPVTLKRYPEGVYGGAFYEKDAPGFTPRWVKTFPVPRREGGPDINYILINDRRTLAWAANMAALELHPFLHRVPQIEQPTHVVFDLDPGEGSNILQCAEVAFVLRDVLRRLRLKSFPKVSGSKGIQLYVPLNRAISYAATRSFARAIAQLLERTHPDQIVSEMAKNLREGKVFIDWSQNADHKTTVGVYSLRAKRARPYVSMPVKWEELTKALKKSGSEMLDFQPDKALRRLKRVGDLFAPVLKLKQKLPKEFGALEKTAQPRKAHTSLADYESKRDFSHTAEPVPDLPRRSAQGSRRRFVIQRHAASHLHYDFRLEMHDVLKSWAVPKGVPLKENETRTAFQTEDHPIEYLQFEGMIPAGQYGGGTVMVWDIGTYEVLEGNYWKGALSVFLAGKKLKGAWSLQRIESADEKTKWLLRKRHGNAKPISAKRDDLSALTGRTMEKIADDRSAVWKSNRKKNALAPRKGRTARKPRSTAPRFIKPMKATAVTQLPEDEDWTYEVK
;
A
#
# COMPACT_ATOMS: atom_id res chain seq x y z
N MET A 1 4.00 6.48 -34.00
CA MET A 1 3.62 5.51 -32.95
C MET A 1 4.60 4.37 -33.06
N GLU A 2 5.51 4.22 -32.09
CA GLU A 2 6.62 3.25 -32.17
C GLU A 2 6.28 1.88 -31.58
N ASP A 3 5.08 1.72 -31.00
CA ASP A 3 4.59 0.46 -30.44
C ASP A 3 3.31 0.06 -31.21
N SER A 4 3.31 -1.10 -31.86
CA SER A 4 2.14 -1.61 -32.60
C SER A 4 0.98 -1.94 -31.63
N ILE A 5 -0.24 -1.59 -32.02
CA ILE A 5 -1.44 -1.96 -31.24
C ILE A 5 -1.67 -3.45 -31.43
N SER A 6 -1.65 -4.22 -30.34
CA SER A 6 -1.90 -5.66 -30.43
C SER A 6 -3.39 -5.94 -30.54
N LYS A 7 -3.82 -6.84 -31.43
CA LYS A 7 -5.25 -7.18 -31.65
C LYS A 7 -6.12 -5.91 -31.82
N PRO A 8 -5.83 -5.04 -32.81
CA PRO A 8 -6.50 -3.74 -32.96
C PRO A 8 -8.02 -3.87 -33.13
N ASP A 9 -8.48 -4.89 -33.85
CA ASP A 9 -9.90 -5.13 -34.14
C ASP A 9 -10.67 -5.78 -32.98
N LYS A 10 -10.01 -6.03 -31.84
CA LYS A 10 -10.66 -6.64 -30.68
C LYS A 10 -11.75 -5.70 -30.16
N ILE A 11 -13.00 -6.17 -30.17
CA ILE A 11 -14.15 -5.45 -29.62
C ILE A 11 -14.04 -5.43 -28.10
N LEU A 12 -13.98 -4.23 -27.52
CA LEU A 12 -13.98 -4.04 -26.07
C LEU A 12 -15.34 -3.56 -25.56
N TYR A 13 -16.15 -2.90 -26.39
CA TYR A 13 -17.53 -2.48 -26.08
C TYR A 13 -18.54 -3.02 -27.11
N PRO A 14 -19.25 -4.12 -26.81
CA PRO A 14 -20.08 -4.83 -27.79
C PRO A 14 -21.24 -4.02 -28.37
N ALA A 15 -21.91 -3.17 -27.56
CA ALA A 15 -23.12 -2.45 -28.00
C ALA A 15 -22.90 -1.44 -29.14
N CYS A 16 -21.65 -1.10 -29.42
CA CYS A 16 -21.27 -0.21 -30.53
C CYS A 16 -20.06 -0.75 -31.31
N LYS A 17 -19.70 -2.03 -31.09
CA LYS A 17 -18.50 -2.67 -31.66
C LYS A 17 -17.22 -1.84 -31.48
N PHE A 18 -17.11 -1.06 -30.41
CA PHE A 18 -15.95 -0.20 -30.16
C PHE A 18 -14.71 -1.05 -29.90
N THR A 19 -13.73 -0.90 -30.76
CA THR A 19 -12.52 -1.72 -30.84
C THR A 19 -11.41 -1.20 -29.93
N LYS A 20 -10.40 -2.02 -29.73
CA LYS A 20 -9.19 -1.65 -29.01
C LYS A 20 -8.42 -0.53 -29.72
N ALA A 21 -8.36 -0.54 -31.05
CA ALA A 21 -7.76 0.54 -31.83
C ALA A 21 -8.46 1.88 -31.55
N GLU A 22 -9.80 1.90 -31.50
CA GLU A 22 -10.57 3.11 -31.18
C GLU A 22 -10.39 3.59 -29.74
N VAL A 23 -10.19 2.68 -28.78
CA VAL A 23 -9.81 3.05 -27.39
C VAL A 23 -8.46 3.76 -27.37
N VAL A 24 -7.45 3.19 -28.05
CA VAL A 24 -6.12 3.81 -28.14
C VAL A 24 -6.21 5.17 -28.84
N GLU A 25 -6.96 5.27 -29.93
CA GLU A 25 -7.13 6.52 -30.67
C GLU A 25 -7.87 7.58 -29.87
N TYR A 26 -8.92 7.21 -29.12
CA TYR A 26 -9.58 8.12 -28.19
C TYR A 26 -8.57 8.70 -27.18
N TYR A 27 -7.79 7.83 -26.55
CA TYR A 27 -6.81 8.26 -25.55
C TYR A 27 -5.68 9.11 -26.17
N HIS A 28 -5.24 8.80 -27.38
CA HIS A 28 -4.29 9.62 -28.12
C HIS A 28 -4.84 11.04 -28.37
N ARG A 29 -6.09 11.15 -28.82
CA ARG A 29 -6.75 12.44 -29.12
C ARG A 29 -7.10 13.26 -27.89
N VAL A 30 -7.45 12.60 -26.77
CA VAL A 30 -7.81 13.29 -25.53
C VAL A 30 -6.58 13.67 -24.70
N ALA A 31 -5.41 13.10 -25.01
CA ALA A 31 -4.17 13.28 -24.26
C ALA A 31 -3.79 14.74 -23.94
N PRO A 32 -3.94 15.73 -24.85
CA PRO A 32 -3.64 17.13 -24.53
C PRO A 32 -4.44 17.68 -23.33
N PHE A 33 -5.65 17.18 -23.13
CA PHE A 33 -6.54 17.56 -22.03
C PHE A 33 -6.38 16.63 -20.83
N LEU A 34 -6.15 15.33 -21.04
CA LEU A 34 -6.02 14.33 -19.96
C LEU A 34 -4.69 14.43 -19.22
N LEU A 35 -3.57 14.48 -19.94
CA LEU A 35 -2.23 14.37 -19.33
C LEU A 35 -1.93 15.44 -18.26
N PRO A 36 -2.36 16.71 -18.38
CA PRO A 36 -2.20 17.68 -17.30
C PRO A 36 -2.81 17.25 -15.95
N HIS A 37 -3.91 16.50 -15.98
CA HIS A 37 -4.57 15.97 -14.79
C HIS A 37 -3.90 14.74 -14.20
N PHE A 38 -3.19 13.96 -15.03
CA PHE A 38 -2.52 12.72 -14.65
C PHE A 38 -1.03 12.90 -14.33
N ARG A 39 -0.43 14.03 -14.73
CA ARG A 39 0.99 14.29 -14.57
C ARG A 39 1.43 14.14 -13.11
N ASN A 40 2.41 13.27 -12.92
CA ASN A 40 3.00 12.87 -11.64
C ASN A 40 1.96 12.36 -10.63
N ARG A 41 0.84 11.80 -11.09
CA ARG A 41 -0.08 11.07 -10.23
C ARG A 41 0.15 9.57 -10.43
N PRO A 42 0.36 8.80 -9.37
CA PRO A 42 0.32 7.34 -9.49
C PRO A 42 -1.11 6.91 -9.86
N VAL A 43 -1.22 5.92 -10.74
CA VAL A 43 -2.49 5.52 -11.36
C VAL A 43 -2.76 4.04 -11.15
N THR A 44 -3.93 3.73 -10.60
CA THR A 44 -4.49 2.36 -10.67
C THR A 44 -5.15 2.19 -12.04
N LEU A 45 -4.77 1.15 -12.77
CA LEU A 45 -5.38 0.78 -14.03
C LEU A 45 -6.49 -0.24 -13.76
N LYS A 46 -7.67 -0.08 -14.35
CA LYS A 46 -8.67 -1.15 -14.38
C LYS A 46 -8.72 -1.74 -15.79
N ARG A 47 -8.29 -2.99 -15.88
CA ARG A 47 -8.08 -3.68 -17.17
C ARG A 47 -9.24 -4.61 -17.49
N TYR A 48 -9.57 -4.64 -18.77
CA TYR A 48 -10.63 -5.45 -19.36
C TYR A 48 -10.09 -6.18 -20.59
N PRO A 49 -9.19 -7.18 -20.42
CA PRO A 49 -8.52 -7.81 -21.55
C PRO A 49 -9.50 -8.38 -22.57
N GLU A 50 -10.62 -8.95 -22.10
CA GLU A 50 -11.68 -9.56 -22.92
C GLU A 50 -12.91 -8.64 -23.12
N GLY A 51 -12.74 -7.32 -22.94
CA GLY A 51 -13.82 -6.35 -23.07
C GLY A 51 -14.74 -6.25 -21.84
N VAL A 52 -15.75 -5.39 -21.91
CA VAL A 52 -16.57 -5.00 -20.74
C VAL A 52 -17.48 -6.10 -20.18
N TYR A 53 -17.74 -7.16 -20.95
CA TYR A 53 -18.46 -8.35 -20.48
C TYR A 53 -17.54 -9.47 -19.97
N GLY A 54 -16.24 -9.36 -20.24
CA GLY A 54 -15.25 -10.28 -19.71
C GLY A 54 -14.82 -9.95 -18.28
N GLY A 55 -13.89 -10.75 -17.75
CA GLY A 55 -13.26 -10.50 -16.46
C GLY A 55 -12.50 -9.18 -16.44
N ALA A 56 -12.56 -8.47 -15.31
CA ALA A 56 -11.85 -7.22 -15.08
C ALA A 56 -11.05 -7.28 -13.78
N PHE A 57 -9.92 -6.60 -13.74
CA PHE A 57 -9.10 -6.51 -12.53
C PHE A 57 -8.47 -5.13 -12.37
N TYR A 58 -8.20 -4.77 -11.12
CA TYR A 58 -7.45 -3.57 -10.77
C TYR A 58 -5.96 -3.91 -10.70
N GLU A 59 -5.17 -3.21 -11.49
CA GLU A 59 -3.73 -3.32 -11.55
C GLU A 59 -3.11 -2.05 -10.97
N LYS A 60 -2.66 -2.17 -9.72
CA LYS A 60 -2.03 -1.07 -8.97
C LYS A 60 -0.52 -1.08 -9.16
N ASP A 61 0.06 -2.28 -9.11
CA ASP A 61 1.49 -2.51 -9.24
C ASP A 61 1.85 -2.65 -10.72
N ALA A 62 2.97 -2.05 -11.12
CA ALA A 62 3.46 -2.11 -12.49
C ALA A 62 3.77 -3.58 -12.87
N PRO A 63 3.16 -4.12 -13.93
CA PRO A 63 3.42 -5.50 -14.35
C PRO A 63 4.89 -5.75 -14.69
N GLY A 64 5.35 -7.00 -14.58
CA GLY A 64 6.73 -7.37 -14.92
C GLY A 64 7.12 -7.09 -16.38
N PHE A 65 6.14 -6.98 -17.28
CA PHE A 65 6.33 -6.63 -18.69
C PHE A 65 6.21 -5.11 -18.96
N THR A 66 6.17 -4.28 -17.92
CA THR A 66 6.15 -2.81 -18.06
C THR A 66 7.40 -2.35 -18.81
N PRO A 67 7.27 -1.63 -19.94
CA PRO A 67 8.41 -1.14 -20.69
C PRO A 67 9.31 -0.23 -19.84
N ARG A 68 10.63 -0.31 -20.05
CA ARG A 68 11.63 0.45 -19.26
C ARG A 68 11.44 1.97 -19.31
N TRP A 69 10.82 2.48 -20.38
CA TRP A 69 10.56 3.91 -20.56
C TRP A 69 9.31 4.39 -19.78
N VAL A 70 8.44 3.48 -19.33
CA VAL A 70 7.29 3.82 -18.48
C VAL A 70 7.78 4.14 -17.09
N LYS A 71 7.55 5.38 -16.64
CA LYS A 71 7.93 5.80 -15.29
C LYS A 71 6.99 5.19 -14.26
N THR A 72 7.58 4.72 -13.16
CA THR A 72 6.85 4.26 -11.98
C THR A 72 7.22 5.07 -10.76
N PHE A 73 6.37 5.02 -9.73
CA PHE A 73 6.69 5.56 -8.42
C PHE A 73 6.23 4.60 -7.31
N PRO A 74 7.10 4.27 -6.35
CA PRO A 74 6.73 3.42 -5.23
C PRO A 74 5.82 4.18 -4.25
N VAL A 75 4.68 3.58 -3.90
CA VAL A 75 3.77 4.10 -2.85
C VAL A 75 3.65 3.04 -1.75
N PRO A 76 3.91 3.39 -0.48
CA PRO A 76 3.83 2.45 0.63
C PRO A 76 2.43 1.86 0.83
N ARG A 77 2.38 0.57 1.19
CA ARG A 77 1.15 -0.11 1.59
C ARG A 77 0.82 0.23 3.05
N ARG A 78 -0.46 0.44 3.36
CA ARG A 78 -0.91 0.67 4.74
C ARG A 78 -0.72 -0.54 5.66
N GLU A 79 -0.87 -1.74 5.13
CA GLU A 79 -0.84 -3.00 5.88
C GLU A 79 0.59 -3.52 6.12
N GLY A 80 1.61 -2.70 5.84
CA GLY A 80 2.96 -3.20 5.59
C GLY A 80 3.04 -3.93 4.26
N GLY A 81 4.23 -4.14 3.71
CA GLY A 81 4.31 -4.58 2.33
C GLY A 81 5.51 -4.06 1.56
N PRO A 82 5.78 -4.58 0.34
CA PRO A 82 6.66 -3.87 -0.55
C PRO A 82 5.86 -2.67 -1.04
N ASP A 83 6.55 -1.59 -1.39
CA ASP A 83 5.87 -0.50 -2.06
C ASP A 83 5.18 -1.00 -3.32
N ILE A 84 4.01 -0.43 -3.61
CA ILE A 84 3.34 -0.66 -4.88
C ILE A 84 3.98 0.28 -5.88
N ASN A 85 4.56 -0.25 -6.95
CA ASN A 85 5.16 0.55 -8.02
C ASN A 85 4.07 0.99 -8.99
N TYR A 86 3.45 2.11 -8.71
CA TYR A 86 2.39 2.64 -9.55
C TYR A 86 2.92 3.23 -10.85
N ILE A 87 2.19 3.04 -11.95
CA ILE A 87 2.47 3.68 -13.24
C ILE A 87 2.20 5.19 -13.15
N LEU A 88 3.11 5.99 -13.72
CA LEU A 88 2.93 7.44 -13.93
C LEU A 88 2.61 7.72 -15.40
N ILE A 89 1.35 8.03 -15.70
CA ILE A 89 0.91 8.37 -17.07
C ILE A 89 1.27 9.84 -17.37
N ASN A 90 2.55 10.08 -17.64
CA ASN A 90 3.11 11.43 -17.83
C ASN A 90 3.12 11.92 -19.28
N ASP A 91 2.99 11.01 -20.24
CA ASP A 91 3.15 11.29 -21.66
C ASP A 91 2.20 10.44 -22.51
N ARG A 92 2.09 10.81 -23.79
CA ARG A 92 1.20 10.14 -24.74
C ARG A 92 1.59 8.68 -24.95
N ARG A 93 2.88 8.35 -24.88
CA ARG A 93 3.39 6.99 -25.11
C ARG A 93 2.91 6.05 -24.01
N THR A 94 3.04 6.47 -22.75
CA THR A 94 2.58 5.72 -21.57
C THR A 94 1.07 5.57 -21.58
N LEU A 95 0.33 6.62 -21.96
CA LEU A 95 -1.13 6.56 -22.07
C LEU A 95 -1.57 5.56 -23.16
N ALA A 96 -0.95 5.61 -24.34
CA ALA A 96 -1.24 4.68 -25.43
C ALA A 96 -0.90 3.23 -25.05
N TRP A 97 0.20 3.01 -24.34
CA TRP A 97 0.55 1.68 -23.81
C TRP A 97 -0.48 1.18 -22.80
N ALA A 98 -0.92 2.00 -21.83
CA ALA A 98 -1.98 1.63 -20.89
C ALA A 98 -3.28 1.25 -21.63
N ALA A 99 -3.68 2.03 -22.63
CA ALA A 99 -4.82 1.72 -23.48
C ALA A 99 -4.62 0.40 -24.27
N ASN A 100 -3.42 0.15 -24.80
CA ASN A 100 -3.06 -1.10 -25.49
C ASN A 100 -3.05 -2.31 -24.54
N MET A 101 -2.96 -2.12 -23.22
CA MET A 101 -3.17 -3.19 -22.23
C MET A 101 -4.64 -3.43 -21.87
N ALA A 102 -5.57 -2.78 -22.58
CA ALA A 102 -6.99 -2.72 -22.28
C ALA A 102 -7.30 -2.11 -20.91
N ALA A 103 -6.49 -1.15 -20.44
CA ALA A 103 -6.83 -0.32 -19.27
C ALA A 103 -7.93 0.69 -19.67
N LEU A 104 -9.18 0.26 -19.55
CA LEU A 104 -10.33 1.10 -19.93
C LEU A 104 -10.58 2.19 -18.90
N GLU A 105 -10.42 1.91 -17.61
CA GLU A 105 -10.59 2.92 -16.57
C GLU A 105 -9.25 3.27 -15.92
N LEU A 106 -8.97 4.57 -15.82
CA LEU A 106 -7.75 5.13 -15.25
C LEU A 106 -8.11 5.88 -13.96
N HIS A 107 -7.52 5.45 -12.84
CA HIS A 107 -7.85 5.96 -11.50
C HIS A 107 -6.60 6.57 -10.86
N PRO A 108 -6.34 7.87 -11.04
CA PRO A 108 -5.22 8.55 -10.38
C PRO A 108 -5.47 8.77 -8.89
N PHE A 109 -4.40 8.86 -8.10
CA PHE A 109 -4.47 9.39 -6.74
C PHE A 109 -4.77 10.90 -6.70
N LEU A 110 -5.27 11.38 -5.56
CA LEU A 110 -5.48 12.81 -5.31
C LEU A 110 -4.18 13.58 -5.05
N HIS A 111 -3.09 12.91 -4.67
CA HIS A 111 -1.77 13.52 -4.50
C HIS A 111 -0.96 13.49 -5.81
N ARG A 112 0.17 14.21 -5.80
CA ARG A 112 1.21 14.10 -6.83
C ARG A 112 2.51 13.66 -6.17
N VAL A 113 3.32 12.88 -6.88
CA VAL A 113 4.63 12.48 -6.41
C VAL A 113 5.63 13.65 -6.54
N PRO A 114 6.58 13.78 -5.60
CA PRO A 114 6.85 12.87 -4.48
C PRO A 114 6.02 13.12 -3.21
N GLN A 115 5.14 14.13 -3.17
CA GLN A 115 4.35 14.48 -1.97
C GLN A 115 3.11 13.57 -1.80
N ILE A 116 3.34 12.28 -1.54
CA ILE A 116 2.27 11.27 -1.44
C ILE A 116 1.30 11.48 -0.28
N GLU A 117 1.67 12.25 0.74
CA GLU A 117 0.80 12.59 1.89
C GLU A 117 -0.05 13.84 1.66
N GLN A 118 0.19 14.56 0.55
CA GLN A 118 -0.44 15.85 0.28
C GLN A 118 -1.36 15.79 -0.94
N PRO A 119 -2.67 15.57 -0.74
CA PRO A 119 -3.63 15.65 -1.83
C PRO A 119 -3.70 17.08 -2.36
N THR A 120 -3.90 17.22 -3.66
CA THR A 120 -4.04 18.54 -4.29
C THR A 120 -5.50 19.05 -4.28
N HIS A 121 -6.47 18.18 -3.94
CA HIS A 121 -7.91 18.40 -4.04
C HIS A 121 -8.68 17.60 -2.98
N VAL A 122 -9.87 18.09 -2.61
CA VAL A 122 -10.92 17.28 -1.98
C VAL A 122 -11.87 16.78 -3.05
N VAL A 123 -12.35 15.55 -2.93
CA VAL A 123 -13.35 14.96 -3.84
C VAL A 123 -14.56 14.48 -3.05
N PHE A 124 -15.75 14.82 -3.52
CA PHE A 124 -17.00 14.22 -3.07
C PHE A 124 -17.55 13.38 -4.23
N ASP A 125 -17.65 12.07 -4.05
CA ASP A 125 -18.22 11.15 -5.04
C ASP A 125 -19.67 10.85 -4.65
N LEU A 126 -20.60 11.34 -5.47
CA LEU A 126 -22.04 11.23 -5.26
C LEU A 126 -22.51 10.01 -6.03
N ASP A 127 -22.75 8.93 -5.31
CA ASP A 127 -23.21 7.66 -5.86
C ASP A 127 -24.69 7.47 -5.54
N PRO A 128 -25.55 7.24 -6.55
CA PRO A 128 -26.95 6.95 -6.29
C PRO A 128 -27.07 5.55 -5.66
N GLY A 129 -27.80 5.47 -4.55
CA GLY A 129 -28.28 4.21 -4.00
C GLY A 129 -29.34 3.57 -4.90
N GLU A 130 -29.84 2.41 -4.46
CA GLU A 130 -30.95 1.75 -5.15
C GLU A 130 -32.19 2.67 -5.18
N GLY A 131 -32.92 2.70 -6.30
CA GLY A 131 -34.03 3.65 -6.51
C GLY A 131 -33.61 5.09 -6.84
N SER A 132 -32.35 5.48 -6.63
CA SER A 132 -31.81 6.79 -7.02
C SER A 132 -31.08 6.75 -8.38
N ASN A 133 -30.89 7.92 -8.98
CA ASN A 133 -30.20 8.07 -10.26
C ASN A 133 -29.31 9.35 -10.30
N ILE A 134 -28.75 9.63 -11.47
CA ILE A 134 -27.81 10.73 -11.68
C ILE A 134 -28.45 12.12 -11.48
N LEU A 135 -29.76 12.25 -11.67
CA LEU A 135 -30.51 13.49 -11.43
C LEU A 135 -30.60 13.78 -9.94
N GLN A 136 -30.92 12.80 -9.08
CA GLN A 136 -30.82 13.00 -7.63
C GLN A 136 -29.37 13.33 -7.21
N CYS A 137 -28.36 12.73 -7.85
CA CYS A 137 -26.97 13.13 -7.62
C CYS A 137 -26.71 14.60 -8.00
N ALA A 138 -27.38 15.12 -9.03
CA ALA A 138 -27.26 16.51 -9.45
C ALA A 138 -27.94 17.46 -8.45
N GLU A 139 -29.09 17.09 -7.89
CA GLU A 139 -29.74 17.84 -6.80
C GLU A 139 -28.82 17.94 -5.58
N VAL A 140 -28.27 16.81 -5.14
CA VAL A 140 -27.31 16.77 -4.02
C VAL A 140 -26.02 17.54 -4.35
N ALA A 141 -25.57 17.53 -5.61
CA ALA A 141 -24.45 18.34 -6.06
C ALA A 141 -24.70 19.85 -5.87
N PHE A 142 -25.92 20.34 -6.09
CA PHE A 142 -26.27 21.74 -5.86
C PHE A 142 -26.29 22.09 -4.37
N VAL A 143 -26.86 21.23 -3.53
CA VAL A 143 -26.84 21.40 -2.07
C VAL A 143 -25.40 21.47 -1.55
N LEU A 144 -24.56 20.52 -1.97
CA LEU A 144 -23.15 20.49 -1.62
C LEU A 144 -22.39 21.72 -2.12
N ARG A 145 -22.66 22.17 -3.36
CA ARG A 145 -22.08 23.41 -3.90
C ARG A 145 -22.41 24.62 -3.05
N ASP A 146 -23.65 24.74 -2.58
CA ASP A 146 -24.10 25.90 -1.84
C ASP A 146 -23.45 25.98 -0.46
N VAL A 147 -23.27 24.84 0.22
CA VAL A 147 -22.47 24.75 1.45
C VAL A 147 -21.01 25.14 1.19
N LEU A 148 -20.37 24.57 0.17
CA LEU A 148 -18.99 24.89 -0.19
C LEU A 148 -18.81 26.37 -0.55
N ARG A 149 -19.78 26.97 -1.25
CA ARG A 149 -19.79 28.40 -1.59
C ARG A 149 -19.85 29.29 -0.34
N ARG A 150 -20.65 28.94 0.68
CA ARG A 150 -20.69 29.65 1.97
C ARG A 150 -19.33 29.59 2.69
N LEU A 151 -18.60 28.49 2.52
CA LEU A 151 -17.21 28.34 2.99
C LEU A 151 -16.17 29.00 2.07
N ARG A 152 -16.61 29.76 1.06
CA ARG A 152 -15.75 30.42 0.05
C ARG A 152 -14.90 29.43 -0.75
N LEU A 153 -15.36 28.19 -0.90
CA LEU A 153 -14.72 27.14 -1.69
C LEU A 153 -15.47 26.96 -3.02
N LYS A 154 -14.75 27.19 -4.12
CA LYS A 154 -15.20 26.86 -5.48
C LYS A 154 -15.08 25.36 -5.71
N SER A 155 -16.13 24.77 -6.29
CA SER A 155 -16.20 23.35 -6.67
C SER A 155 -16.49 23.17 -8.16
N PHE A 156 -15.99 22.07 -8.70
CA PHE A 156 -16.05 21.74 -10.13
C PHE A 156 -16.67 20.35 -10.32
N PRO A 157 -17.84 20.25 -10.99
CA PRO A 157 -18.53 18.98 -11.16
C PRO A 157 -18.08 18.24 -12.42
N LYS A 158 -17.93 16.92 -12.31
CA LYS A 158 -17.84 16.02 -13.46
C LYS A 158 -18.82 14.86 -13.30
N VAL A 159 -19.37 14.40 -14.41
CA VAL A 159 -20.08 13.12 -14.41
C VAL A 159 -19.07 12.00 -14.31
N SER A 160 -19.42 10.93 -13.58
CA SER A 160 -18.55 9.77 -13.44
C SER A 160 -18.39 8.98 -14.75
N GLY A 161 -19.30 9.16 -15.72
CA GLY A 161 -19.46 8.28 -16.89
C GLY A 161 -20.13 6.95 -16.53
N SER A 162 -20.70 6.84 -15.33
CA SER A 162 -21.52 5.71 -14.89
C SER A 162 -22.86 6.22 -14.35
N LYS A 163 -23.14 6.13 -13.05
CA LYS A 163 -24.42 6.59 -12.48
C LYS A 163 -24.30 7.83 -11.60
N GLY A 164 -23.09 8.17 -11.13
CA GLY A 164 -22.86 9.25 -10.16
C GLY A 164 -22.20 10.51 -10.74
N ILE A 165 -22.05 11.51 -9.86
CA ILE A 165 -21.40 12.81 -10.11
C ILE A 165 -20.27 13.00 -9.09
N GLN A 166 -19.17 13.61 -9.50
CA GLN A 166 -18.06 13.95 -8.60
C GLN A 166 -17.84 15.45 -8.53
N LEU A 167 -17.68 15.99 -7.33
CA LEU A 167 -17.34 17.40 -7.10
C LEU A 167 -15.91 17.50 -6.60
N TYR A 168 -15.09 18.29 -7.30
CA TYR A 168 -13.70 18.54 -6.95
C TYR A 168 -13.55 19.93 -6.36
N VAL A 169 -12.89 20.02 -5.21
CA VAL A 169 -12.51 21.29 -4.57
C VAL A 169 -10.98 21.41 -4.62
N PRO A 170 -10.43 22.25 -5.52
CA PRO A 170 -8.99 22.41 -5.62
C PRO A 170 -8.38 23.16 -4.45
N LEU A 171 -7.30 22.60 -3.92
CA LEU A 171 -6.55 23.17 -2.80
C LEU A 171 -5.17 23.64 -3.27
N ASN A 172 -4.45 22.78 -4.02
CA ASN A 172 -3.13 23.05 -4.59
C ASN A 172 -2.15 23.75 -3.62
N ARG A 173 -2.17 23.32 -2.36
CA ARG A 173 -1.36 23.79 -1.25
C ARG A 173 -0.94 22.59 -0.41
N ALA A 174 0.09 22.76 0.42
CA ALA A 174 0.41 21.77 1.43
C ALA A 174 -0.80 21.60 2.36
N ILE A 175 -1.29 20.37 2.44
CA ILE A 175 -2.38 19.92 3.32
C ILE A 175 -2.32 18.40 3.39
N SER A 176 -2.69 17.79 4.51
CA SER A 176 -2.65 16.32 4.67
C SER A 176 -3.95 15.65 4.22
N TYR A 177 -3.87 14.35 3.89
CA TYR A 177 -5.06 13.51 3.72
C TYR A 177 -5.95 13.45 4.97
N ALA A 178 -5.37 13.55 6.17
CA ALA A 178 -6.15 13.59 7.41
C ALA A 178 -7.07 14.83 7.45
N ALA A 179 -6.55 16.00 7.10
CA ALA A 179 -7.32 17.24 7.04
C ALA A 179 -8.42 17.19 5.96
N THR A 180 -8.11 16.75 4.74
CA THR A 180 -9.09 16.67 3.65
C THR A 180 -10.18 15.63 3.91
N ARG A 181 -9.83 14.47 4.48
CA ARG A 181 -10.79 13.42 4.85
C ARG A 181 -11.71 13.89 5.97
N SER A 182 -11.18 14.53 7.01
CA SER A 182 -11.99 15.07 8.11
C SER A 182 -12.95 16.15 7.63
N PHE A 183 -12.48 17.05 6.76
CA PHE A 183 -13.34 18.05 6.12
C PHE A 183 -14.45 17.42 5.28
N ALA A 184 -14.12 16.48 4.39
CA ALA A 184 -15.11 15.83 3.54
C ALA A 184 -16.16 15.06 4.36
N ARG A 185 -15.73 14.36 5.41
CA ARG A 185 -16.64 13.66 6.33
C ARG A 185 -17.58 14.61 7.05
N ALA A 186 -17.06 15.70 7.60
CA ALA A 186 -17.87 16.68 8.33
C ALA A 186 -18.95 17.30 7.43
N ILE A 187 -18.62 17.64 6.18
CA ILE A 187 -19.60 18.15 5.21
C ILE A 187 -20.63 17.08 4.85
N ALA A 188 -20.22 15.84 4.60
CA ALA A 188 -21.14 14.76 4.27
C ALA A 188 -22.13 14.47 5.41
N GLN A 189 -21.66 14.43 6.66
CA GLN A 189 -22.49 14.23 7.85
C GLN A 189 -23.42 15.42 8.12
N LEU A 190 -22.96 16.65 7.89
CA LEU A 190 -23.82 17.82 7.96
C LEU A 190 -24.97 17.72 6.96
N LEU A 191 -24.65 17.39 5.70
CA LEU A 191 -25.65 17.29 4.63
C LEU A 191 -26.67 16.16 4.88
N GLU A 192 -26.21 15.01 5.36
CA GLU A 192 -27.09 13.92 5.80
C GLU A 192 -28.03 14.37 6.92
N ARG A 193 -27.55 15.11 7.93
CA ARG A 193 -28.42 15.62 9.01
C ARG A 193 -29.45 16.62 8.52
N THR A 194 -29.10 17.47 7.55
CA THR A 194 -30.01 18.50 7.01
C THR A 194 -30.94 17.99 5.92
N HIS A 195 -30.59 16.89 5.25
CA HIS A 195 -31.35 16.28 4.16
C HIS A 195 -31.41 14.75 4.31
N PRO A 196 -31.91 14.22 5.46
CA PRO A 196 -31.82 12.80 5.79
C PRO A 196 -32.60 11.90 4.83
N ASP A 197 -33.62 12.43 4.15
CA ASP A 197 -34.43 11.69 3.18
C ASP A 197 -33.76 11.57 1.79
N GLN A 198 -32.72 12.37 1.53
CA GLN A 198 -32.05 12.43 0.23
C GLN A 198 -30.60 11.96 0.28
N ILE A 199 -29.94 12.09 1.43
CA ILE A 199 -28.50 11.95 1.57
C ILE A 199 -28.16 10.93 2.65
N VAL A 200 -27.16 10.12 2.37
CA VAL A 200 -26.52 9.22 3.35
C VAL A 200 -25.01 9.38 3.28
N SER A 201 -24.33 9.40 4.43
CA SER A 201 -22.87 9.48 4.51
C SER A 201 -22.23 8.21 5.10
N GLU A 202 -23.05 7.31 5.64
CA GLU A 202 -22.63 6.03 6.17
C GLU A 202 -22.36 4.99 5.09
N MET A 203 -21.37 4.13 5.34
CA MET A 203 -20.91 3.17 4.33
C MET A 203 -21.87 1.98 4.13
N ALA A 204 -22.72 1.69 5.12
CA ALA A 204 -23.68 0.60 5.09
C ALA A 204 -24.64 0.71 3.88
N LYS A 205 -24.74 -0.35 3.06
CA LYS A 205 -25.51 -0.33 1.79
C LYS A 205 -27.02 -0.28 2.01
N ASN A 206 -27.51 -0.92 3.07
CA ASN A 206 -28.92 -0.95 3.45
C ASN A 206 -29.48 0.43 3.81
N LEU A 207 -28.63 1.42 4.12
CA LEU A 207 -29.05 2.78 4.42
C LEU A 207 -29.21 3.68 3.18
N ARG A 208 -28.95 3.14 1.98
CA ARG A 208 -28.83 3.93 0.74
C ARG A 208 -30.06 3.88 -0.15
N GLU A 209 -31.04 3.05 0.17
CA GLU A 209 -32.26 2.94 -0.63
C GLU A 209 -32.96 4.30 -0.73
N GLY A 210 -33.31 4.71 -1.95
CA GLY A 210 -33.91 6.01 -2.26
C GLY A 210 -32.98 7.23 -2.11
N LYS A 211 -31.72 7.05 -1.68
CA LYS A 211 -30.82 8.15 -1.31
C LYS A 211 -29.55 8.21 -2.15
N VAL A 212 -28.88 9.35 -2.12
CA VAL A 212 -27.54 9.55 -2.68
C VAL A 212 -26.51 9.38 -1.57
N PHE A 213 -25.58 8.46 -1.79
CA PHE A 213 -24.42 8.28 -0.93
C PHE A 213 -23.33 9.30 -1.28
N ILE A 214 -22.91 10.09 -0.29
CA ILE A 214 -21.73 10.97 -0.41
C ILE A 214 -20.50 10.19 0.07
N ASP A 215 -19.74 9.62 -0.86
CA ASP A 215 -18.52 8.90 -0.53
C ASP A 215 -17.37 9.87 -0.22
N TRP A 216 -17.36 10.37 1.02
CA TRP A 216 -16.26 11.17 1.56
C TRP A 216 -14.97 10.35 1.74
N SER A 217 -15.06 9.01 1.76
CA SER A 217 -13.93 8.13 2.00
C SER A 217 -12.97 8.05 0.80
N GLN A 218 -13.38 8.54 -0.39
CA GLN A 218 -12.50 8.74 -1.55
C GLN A 218 -11.29 9.63 -1.24
N ASN A 219 -11.36 10.46 -0.19
CA ASN A 219 -10.24 11.27 0.31
C ASN A 219 -9.27 10.49 1.20
N ALA A 220 -9.15 9.17 1.02
CA ALA A 220 -8.14 8.38 1.70
C ALA A 220 -6.90 8.21 0.81
N ASP A 221 -5.71 8.30 1.40
CA ASP A 221 -4.40 8.18 0.74
C ASP A 221 -4.12 6.88 -0.05
N HIS A 222 -4.93 5.84 0.13
CA HIS A 222 -4.81 4.52 -0.51
C HIS A 222 -5.91 4.27 -1.53
N LYS A 223 -6.85 5.21 -1.67
CA LYS A 223 -7.92 5.16 -2.66
C LYS A 223 -7.55 5.99 -3.88
N THR A 224 -8.02 5.51 -5.02
CA THR A 224 -7.94 6.19 -6.29
C THR A 224 -9.34 6.34 -6.84
N THR A 225 -9.62 7.47 -7.47
CA THR A 225 -10.94 7.78 -8.05
C THR A 225 -10.79 7.90 -9.55
N VAL A 226 -11.84 7.56 -10.31
CA VAL A 226 -11.77 7.62 -11.78
C VAL A 226 -11.40 9.03 -12.26
N GLY A 227 -10.36 9.11 -13.07
CA GLY A 227 -9.81 10.36 -13.56
C GLY A 227 -10.71 11.03 -14.58
N VAL A 228 -10.56 12.35 -14.71
CA VAL A 228 -11.22 13.10 -15.77
C VAL A 228 -10.79 12.57 -17.14
N TYR A 229 -11.74 12.47 -18.07
CA TYR A 229 -11.58 11.93 -19.43
C TYR A 229 -11.28 10.44 -19.55
N SER A 230 -11.20 9.70 -18.43
CA SER A 230 -11.15 8.24 -18.47
C SER A 230 -12.42 7.66 -19.08
N LEU A 231 -12.28 6.62 -19.90
CA LEU A 231 -13.40 5.76 -20.27
C LEU A 231 -13.92 5.00 -19.05
N ARG A 232 -15.16 4.54 -19.15
CA ARG A 232 -15.87 3.72 -18.17
C ARG A 232 -16.29 2.42 -18.80
N ALA A 233 -16.30 1.36 -18.00
CA ALA A 233 -16.58 -0.01 -18.44
C ALA A 233 -17.64 -0.68 -17.56
N LYS A 234 -18.52 0.12 -16.94
CA LYS A 234 -19.72 -0.36 -16.21
C LYS A 234 -20.95 -0.56 -17.12
N ARG A 235 -20.89 -0.11 -18.37
CA ARG A 235 -21.98 -0.22 -19.36
C ARG A 235 -21.41 -0.77 -20.67
N ALA A 236 -22.30 -1.28 -21.52
CA ALA A 236 -21.95 -1.86 -22.81
C ALA A 236 -21.43 -0.84 -23.85
N ARG A 237 -21.61 0.46 -23.59
CA ARG A 237 -21.09 1.58 -24.38
C ARG A 237 -19.96 2.29 -23.63
N PRO A 238 -18.93 2.81 -24.33
CA PRO A 238 -17.86 3.58 -23.72
C PRO A 238 -18.40 4.95 -23.33
N TYR A 239 -18.59 5.19 -22.03
CA TYR A 239 -18.88 6.53 -21.53
C TYR A 239 -17.64 7.14 -20.88
N VAL A 240 -17.55 8.45 -20.92
CA VAL A 240 -16.40 9.23 -20.46
C VAL A 240 -16.73 9.88 -19.12
N SER A 241 -15.81 9.83 -18.16
CA SER A 241 -15.90 10.71 -16.99
C SER A 241 -15.61 12.15 -17.42
N MET A 242 -16.67 12.96 -17.56
CA MET A 242 -16.61 14.22 -18.30
C MET A 242 -16.92 15.43 -17.40
N PRO A 243 -16.09 16.49 -17.43
CA PRO A 243 -16.44 17.78 -16.83
C PRO A 243 -17.70 18.39 -17.43
N VAL A 244 -18.56 18.89 -16.56
CA VAL A 244 -19.81 19.55 -16.94
C VAL A 244 -19.90 20.92 -16.29
N LYS A 245 -20.65 21.83 -16.90
CA LYS A 245 -21.00 23.10 -16.29
C LYS A 245 -22.18 22.92 -15.34
N TRP A 246 -22.32 23.82 -14.37
CA TRP A 246 -23.47 23.84 -13.47
C TRP A 246 -24.79 24.03 -14.23
N GLU A 247 -24.79 24.86 -15.28
CA GLU A 247 -25.97 25.12 -16.11
C GLU A 247 -26.43 23.87 -16.87
N GLU A 248 -25.51 22.95 -17.17
CA GLU A 248 -25.84 21.67 -17.81
C GLU A 248 -26.53 20.71 -16.84
N LEU A 249 -26.11 20.70 -15.57
CA LEU A 249 -26.82 19.97 -14.52
C LEU A 249 -28.22 20.56 -14.31
N THR A 250 -28.35 21.89 -14.27
CA THR A 250 -29.67 22.56 -14.20
C THR A 250 -30.55 22.18 -15.38
N LYS A 251 -30.00 22.15 -16.60
CA LYS A 251 -30.76 21.77 -17.80
C LYS A 251 -31.21 20.32 -17.76
N ALA A 252 -30.34 19.40 -17.31
CA ALA A 252 -30.68 17.99 -17.16
C ALA A 252 -31.81 17.78 -16.14
N LEU A 253 -31.76 18.49 -15.00
CA LEU A 253 -32.83 18.46 -13.99
C LEU A 253 -34.16 18.98 -14.56
N LYS A 254 -34.15 20.17 -15.18
CA LYS A 254 -35.38 20.78 -15.74
C LYS A 254 -36.05 19.94 -16.83
N LYS A 255 -35.28 19.12 -17.55
CA LYS A 255 -35.79 18.27 -18.64
C LYS A 255 -35.96 16.81 -18.23
N SER A 256 -35.63 16.45 -17.00
CA SER A 256 -35.54 15.05 -16.55
C SER A 256 -34.69 14.15 -17.47
N GLY A 257 -33.69 14.74 -18.14
CA GLY A 257 -32.92 14.11 -19.22
C GLY A 257 -31.57 13.58 -18.74
N SER A 258 -31.55 12.38 -18.16
CA SER A 258 -30.31 11.76 -17.65
C SER A 258 -29.27 11.49 -18.76
N GLU A 259 -29.72 11.18 -19.96
CA GLU A 259 -28.91 10.94 -21.17
C GLU A 259 -28.15 12.20 -21.64
N MET A 260 -28.60 13.39 -21.23
CA MET A 260 -27.89 14.64 -21.49
C MET A 260 -26.49 14.63 -20.83
N LEU A 261 -26.34 13.85 -19.75
CA LEU A 261 -25.12 13.69 -18.97
C LEU A 261 -24.26 12.51 -19.42
N ASP A 262 -24.68 11.79 -20.47
CA ASP A 262 -23.91 10.72 -21.08
C ASP A 262 -23.02 11.25 -22.23
N PHE A 263 -21.72 10.97 -22.13
CA PHE A 263 -20.72 11.41 -23.10
C PHE A 263 -19.95 10.21 -23.66
N GLN A 264 -20.23 9.84 -24.91
CA GLN A 264 -19.42 8.89 -25.67
C GLN A 264 -18.12 9.56 -26.19
N PRO A 265 -17.08 8.79 -26.57
CA PRO A 265 -15.77 9.28 -26.96
C PRO A 265 -15.80 10.41 -28.00
N ASP A 266 -16.59 10.25 -29.05
CA ASP A 266 -16.72 11.20 -30.15
C ASP A 266 -17.36 12.52 -29.69
N LYS A 267 -18.44 12.45 -28.90
CA LYS A 267 -19.14 13.59 -28.30
C LYS A 267 -18.23 14.32 -27.32
N ALA A 268 -17.45 13.59 -26.52
CA ALA A 268 -16.48 14.17 -25.59
C ALA A 268 -15.36 14.93 -26.33
N LEU A 269 -14.79 14.35 -27.38
CA LEU A 269 -13.74 14.99 -28.19
C LEU A 269 -14.26 16.23 -28.94
N ARG A 270 -15.45 16.16 -29.56
CA ARG A 270 -16.09 17.34 -30.18
C ARG A 270 -16.35 18.44 -29.15
N ARG A 271 -16.82 18.07 -27.96
CA ARG A 271 -17.04 19.00 -26.85
C ARG A 271 -15.74 19.68 -26.43
N LEU A 272 -14.66 18.94 -26.21
CA LEU A 272 -13.36 19.48 -25.81
C LEU A 272 -12.80 20.49 -26.81
N LYS A 273 -12.94 20.21 -28.11
CA LYS A 273 -12.56 21.18 -29.16
C LYS A 273 -13.34 22.50 -29.06
N ARG A 274 -14.63 22.43 -28.70
CA ARG A 274 -15.52 23.59 -28.68
C ARG A 274 -15.42 24.42 -27.39
N VAL A 275 -15.33 23.79 -26.23
CA VAL A 275 -15.41 24.49 -24.93
C VAL A 275 -14.12 24.42 -24.10
N GLY A 276 -13.11 23.71 -24.57
CA GLY A 276 -11.85 23.50 -23.83
C GLY A 276 -12.00 22.60 -22.60
N ASP A 277 -10.98 22.64 -21.74
CA ASP A 277 -10.93 21.91 -20.47
C ASP A 277 -11.60 22.71 -19.34
N LEU A 278 -12.86 22.36 -19.04
CA LEU A 278 -13.61 22.95 -17.92
C LEU A 278 -13.01 22.63 -16.53
N PHE A 279 -12.16 21.61 -16.44
CA PHE A 279 -11.42 21.24 -15.24
C PHE A 279 -10.03 21.89 -15.18
N ALA A 280 -9.58 22.65 -16.18
CA ALA A 280 -8.30 23.34 -16.12
C ALA A 280 -8.10 24.19 -14.84
N PRO A 281 -9.12 24.87 -14.28
CA PRO A 281 -8.99 25.57 -13.00
C PRO A 281 -8.64 24.64 -11.82
N VAL A 282 -9.07 23.39 -11.85
CA VAL A 282 -8.76 22.37 -10.83
C VAL A 282 -7.23 22.24 -10.70
N LEU A 283 -6.48 22.31 -11.80
CA LEU A 283 -5.02 22.18 -11.78
C LEU A 283 -4.26 23.34 -11.11
N LYS A 284 -4.88 24.53 -11.05
CA LYS A 284 -4.17 25.79 -10.73
C LYS A 284 -4.73 26.52 -9.52
N LEU A 285 -6.05 26.46 -9.30
CA LEU A 285 -6.73 27.24 -8.27
C LEU A 285 -6.24 26.80 -6.88
N LYS A 286 -5.77 27.75 -6.09
CA LYS A 286 -5.37 27.52 -4.70
C LYS A 286 -6.48 27.98 -3.77
N GLN A 287 -6.91 27.12 -2.86
CA GLN A 287 -7.94 27.43 -1.87
C GLN A 287 -7.53 26.91 -0.50
N LYS A 288 -7.99 27.55 0.56
CA LYS A 288 -7.69 27.18 1.95
C LYS A 288 -8.94 26.57 2.57
N LEU A 289 -8.80 25.40 3.19
CA LEU A 289 -9.88 24.87 4.04
C LEU A 289 -10.07 25.75 5.29
N PRO A 290 -11.25 25.73 5.93
CA PRO A 290 -11.46 26.40 7.21
C PRO A 290 -10.39 26.01 8.24
N LYS A 291 -10.03 26.94 9.14
CA LYS A 291 -8.85 26.82 10.03
C LYS A 291 -8.93 25.59 10.92
N GLU A 292 -10.13 25.21 11.31
CA GLU A 292 -10.47 24.06 12.16
C GLU A 292 -9.99 22.75 11.53
N PHE A 293 -9.97 22.66 10.20
CA PHE A 293 -9.46 21.50 9.46
C PHE A 293 -7.98 21.64 9.09
N GLY A 294 -7.46 22.88 9.00
CA GLY A 294 -6.05 23.14 8.75
C GLY A 294 -5.14 22.89 9.95
N ALA A 295 -5.65 23.03 11.19
CA ALA A 295 -4.86 22.80 12.41
C ALA A 295 -4.46 21.33 12.62
N LEU A 296 -5.16 20.38 11.99
CA LEU A 296 -4.81 18.95 11.94
C LEU A 296 -3.50 18.68 11.16
N GLU A 297 -2.89 19.70 10.53
CA GLU A 297 -1.54 19.64 9.95
C GLU A 297 -0.45 19.38 11.01
N LYS A 298 -0.62 19.85 12.25
CA LYS A 298 0.43 19.78 13.29
C LYS A 298 0.46 18.48 14.08
N THR A 299 -0.62 17.69 14.04
CA THR A 299 -0.76 16.44 14.79
C THR A 299 -0.56 15.19 13.93
N ALA A 300 -0.42 15.35 12.62
CA ALA A 300 0.03 14.26 11.75
C ALA A 300 1.54 14.06 11.98
N GLN A 301 1.88 13.18 12.93
CA GLN A 301 3.22 12.60 12.99
C GLN A 301 3.58 12.13 11.56
N PRO A 302 4.80 12.40 11.06
CA PRO A 302 5.24 11.77 9.82
C PRO A 302 5.00 10.27 9.98
N ARG A 303 4.42 9.64 8.96
CA ARG A 303 4.33 8.17 8.93
C ARG A 303 5.72 7.66 9.31
N LYS A 304 5.84 7.02 10.47
CA LYS A 304 7.06 6.34 10.87
C LYS A 304 7.42 5.45 9.69
N ALA A 305 8.59 5.68 9.09
CA ALA A 305 9.22 4.65 8.27
C ALA A 305 9.12 3.35 9.08
N HIS A 306 8.61 2.29 8.45
CA HIS A 306 8.35 1.03 9.13
C HIS A 306 9.56 0.64 9.99
N THR A 307 9.45 0.77 11.31
CA THR A 307 10.39 0.22 12.27
C THR A 307 10.10 -1.28 12.40
N SER A 308 10.18 -2.03 11.31
CA SER A 308 10.05 -3.49 11.33
C SER A 308 11.22 -4.16 12.05
N LEU A 309 12.36 -3.46 12.18
CA LEU A 309 13.56 -3.96 12.83
C LEU A 309 13.78 -3.39 14.24
N ALA A 310 12.89 -2.57 14.81
CA ALA A 310 13.11 -1.99 16.15
C ALA A 310 13.21 -3.07 17.25
N ASP A 311 12.41 -4.14 17.16
CA ASP A 311 12.49 -5.27 18.08
C ASP A 311 13.76 -6.11 17.84
N TYR A 312 14.27 -6.15 16.61
CA TYR A 312 15.53 -6.80 16.27
C TYR A 312 16.72 -6.03 16.87
N GLU A 313 16.78 -4.73 16.61
CA GLU A 313 17.82 -3.81 17.08
C GLU A 313 17.87 -3.73 18.61
N SER A 314 16.71 -3.66 19.28
CA SER A 314 16.66 -3.55 20.74
C SER A 314 17.14 -4.79 21.49
N LYS A 315 17.12 -5.96 20.82
CA LYS A 315 17.54 -7.24 21.42
C LYS A 315 19.02 -7.56 21.18
N ARG A 316 19.75 -6.78 20.36
CA ARG A 316 21.11 -7.10 19.89
C ARG A 316 22.10 -6.03 20.33
N ASP A 317 23.27 -6.48 20.78
CA ASP A 317 24.44 -5.63 20.94
C ASP A 317 25.47 -5.95 19.86
N PHE A 318 25.43 -5.17 18.77
CA PHE A 318 26.31 -5.33 17.60
C PHE A 318 27.80 -5.08 17.88
N SER A 319 28.17 -4.60 19.08
CA SER A 319 29.58 -4.54 19.48
C SER A 319 30.11 -5.90 19.94
N HIS A 320 29.22 -6.84 20.25
CA HIS A 320 29.54 -8.17 20.77
C HIS A 320 29.10 -9.31 19.84
N THR A 321 28.03 -9.16 19.06
CA THR A 321 27.58 -10.18 18.10
C THR A 321 28.08 -9.89 16.68
N ALA A 322 28.40 -10.95 15.92
CA ALA A 322 28.69 -10.86 14.49
C ALA A 322 27.42 -10.85 13.62
N GLU A 323 26.24 -10.79 14.24
CA GLU A 323 24.97 -10.68 13.53
C GLU A 323 24.90 -9.42 12.66
N PRO A 324 24.18 -9.47 11.52
CA PRO A 324 24.11 -8.34 10.58
C PRO A 324 23.49 -7.09 11.19
N VAL A 325 24.20 -5.97 11.09
CA VAL A 325 23.66 -4.62 11.32
C VAL A 325 22.68 -4.29 10.18
N PRO A 326 21.50 -3.74 10.47
CA PRO A 326 20.61 -3.21 9.43
C PRO A 326 21.32 -2.12 8.60
N ASP A 327 21.60 -2.37 7.33
CA ASP A 327 21.96 -1.33 6.36
C ASP A 327 20.70 -0.98 5.56
N LEU A 328 20.50 0.30 5.24
CA LEU A 328 19.35 0.68 4.41
C LEU A 328 19.50 0.04 3.02
N PRO A 329 18.46 -0.62 2.47
CA PRO A 329 18.65 -1.44 1.29
C PRO A 329 19.01 -0.61 0.05
N ARG A 330 20.03 -1.07 -0.68
CA ARG A 330 20.20 -0.76 -2.10
C ARG A 330 19.04 -1.40 -2.87
N ARG A 331 18.37 -0.61 -3.72
CA ARG A 331 17.31 -1.07 -4.64
C ARG A 331 17.74 -2.36 -5.35
N SER A 332 16.91 -3.40 -5.29
CA SER A 332 17.12 -4.60 -6.09
C SER A 332 16.96 -4.24 -7.57
N ALA A 333 17.98 -4.56 -8.38
CA ALA A 333 17.98 -4.30 -9.82
C ALA A 333 17.19 -5.35 -10.63
N GLN A 334 16.46 -6.26 -9.99
CA GLN A 334 15.75 -7.35 -10.65
C GLN A 334 14.45 -7.70 -9.92
N GLY A 335 13.35 -7.69 -10.67
CA GLY A 335 12.00 -7.93 -10.17
C GLY A 335 11.75 -9.36 -9.67
N SER A 336 10.75 -9.44 -8.77
CA SER A 336 9.86 -10.57 -8.50
C SER A 336 10.42 -11.95 -8.11
N ARG A 337 11.62 -12.07 -7.53
CA ARG A 337 12.02 -13.33 -6.86
C ARG A 337 12.21 -13.10 -5.36
N ARG A 338 11.17 -13.44 -4.58
CA ARG A 338 11.22 -13.41 -3.11
C ARG A 338 12.10 -14.56 -2.63
N ARG A 339 13.05 -14.30 -1.72
CA ARG A 339 13.97 -15.32 -1.20
C ARG A 339 13.46 -15.94 0.09
N PHE A 340 13.94 -17.14 0.37
CA PHE A 340 13.78 -17.75 1.69
C PHE A 340 15.12 -18.29 2.15
N VAL A 341 15.25 -18.44 3.47
CA VAL A 341 16.34 -19.18 4.08
C VAL A 341 15.77 -20.08 5.16
N ILE A 342 16.38 -21.25 5.31
CA ILE A 342 16.18 -22.14 6.45
C ILE A 342 17.52 -22.23 7.13
N GLN A 343 17.63 -21.77 8.36
CA GLN A 343 18.86 -21.87 9.13
C GLN A 343 18.73 -22.94 10.20
N ARG A 344 19.74 -23.79 10.34
CA ARG A 344 19.87 -24.73 11.47
C ARG A 344 20.61 -23.98 12.57
N HIS A 345 19.96 -23.85 13.73
CA HIS A 345 20.43 -23.04 14.83
C HIS A 345 20.65 -23.91 16.08
N ALA A 346 21.91 -24.11 16.44
CA ALA A 346 22.33 -24.81 17.65
C ALA A 346 22.45 -23.82 18.81
N ALA A 347 21.29 -23.31 19.27
CA ALA A 347 21.18 -22.49 20.48
C ALA A 347 21.08 -23.40 21.73
N SER A 348 20.41 -22.94 22.80
CA SER A 348 20.09 -23.79 23.96
C SER A 348 19.41 -25.11 23.56
N HIS A 349 18.62 -25.08 22.49
CA HIS A 349 18.09 -26.26 21.82
C HIS A 349 18.29 -26.12 20.31
N LEU A 350 18.55 -27.25 19.65
CA LEU A 350 18.60 -27.31 18.20
C LEU A 350 17.21 -27.03 17.62
N HIS A 351 17.12 -26.05 16.73
CA HIS A 351 15.90 -25.74 15.99
C HIS A 351 16.25 -25.24 14.57
N TYR A 352 15.21 -25.11 13.74
CA TYR A 352 15.35 -24.55 12.41
C TYR A 352 14.61 -23.23 12.32
N ASP A 353 15.31 -22.16 11.98
CA ASP A 353 14.70 -20.89 11.65
C ASP A 353 14.24 -20.90 10.20
N PHE A 354 12.93 -21.01 10.01
CA PHE A 354 12.30 -20.84 8.71
C PHE A 354 12.04 -19.36 8.49
N ARG A 355 12.58 -18.78 7.40
CA ARG A 355 12.52 -17.34 7.16
C ARG A 355 12.13 -17.04 5.72
N LEU A 356 11.18 -16.12 5.57
CA LEU A 356 10.69 -15.66 4.26
C LEU A 356 10.97 -14.17 4.10
N GLU A 357 11.61 -13.79 3.00
CA GLU A 357 11.78 -12.39 2.59
C GLU A 357 10.41 -11.78 2.26
N MET A 358 9.92 -10.93 3.16
CA MET A 358 8.73 -10.13 2.95
C MET A 358 9.02 -8.70 3.38
N HIS A 359 9.01 -7.79 2.41
CA HIS A 359 8.92 -6.35 2.67
C HIS A 359 10.18 -5.83 3.39
N ASP A 360 11.33 -6.11 2.77
CA ASP A 360 12.66 -5.67 3.21
C ASP A 360 13.10 -6.19 4.59
N VAL A 361 12.41 -7.22 5.08
CA VAL A 361 12.79 -8.01 6.26
C VAL A 361 12.51 -9.49 6.03
N LEU A 362 13.04 -10.32 6.91
CA LEU A 362 12.78 -11.74 7.02
C LEU A 362 11.74 -12.00 8.10
N LYS A 363 10.52 -12.39 7.68
CA LYS A 363 9.53 -12.97 8.58
C LYS A 363 10.01 -14.33 9.03
N SER A 364 10.09 -14.53 10.33
CA SER A 364 10.90 -15.60 10.91
C SER A 364 10.08 -16.45 11.87
N TRP A 365 10.32 -17.76 11.79
CA TRP A 365 9.71 -18.74 12.68
C TRP A 365 10.76 -19.75 13.13
N ALA A 366 10.85 -19.96 14.44
CA ALA A 366 11.59 -21.08 15.01
C ALA A 366 10.74 -22.36 14.92
N VAL A 367 11.27 -23.39 14.26
CA VAL A 367 10.62 -24.69 14.05
C VAL A 367 11.47 -25.77 14.72
N PRO A 368 11.19 -26.17 15.98
CA PRO A 368 12.07 -27.03 16.77
C PRO A 368 12.39 -28.36 16.10
N LYS A 369 11.38 -28.99 15.48
CA LYS A 369 11.56 -30.29 14.80
C LYS A 369 12.08 -30.16 13.36
N GLY A 370 12.24 -28.94 12.83
CA GLY A 370 12.56 -28.67 11.41
C GLY A 370 11.33 -28.54 10.52
N VAL A 371 11.51 -28.20 9.24
CA VAL A 371 10.40 -28.10 8.26
C VAL A 371 9.83 -29.49 7.95
N PRO A 372 8.49 -29.70 7.91
CA PRO A 372 7.89 -31.00 7.62
C PRO A 372 8.22 -31.48 6.20
N LEU A 373 8.53 -32.76 6.06
CA LEU A 373 8.98 -33.35 4.79
C LEU A 373 7.97 -34.35 4.23
N LYS A 374 7.16 -35.00 5.08
CA LYS A 374 6.11 -35.94 4.65
C LYS A 374 4.83 -35.19 4.33
N GLU A 375 4.11 -35.62 3.31
CA GLU A 375 2.82 -35.03 2.95
C GLU A 375 1.87 -35.01 4.15
N ASN A 376 1.18 -33.87 4.34
CA ASN A 376 0.27 -33.62 5.46
C ASN A 376 0.90 -33.60 6.86
N GLU A 377 2.20 -33.87 6.99
CA GLU A 377 2.93 -33.66 8.23
C GLU A 377 2.87 -32.18 8.61
N THR A 378 2.52 -31.93 9.87
CA THR A 378 2.35 -30.59 10.43
C THR A 378 3.29 -30.42 11.62
N ARG A 379 3.94 -29.27 11.71
CA ARG A 379 4.87 -28.92 12.79
C ARG A 379 4.58 -27.52 13.28
N THR A 380 4.74 -27.31 14.58
CA THR A 380 4.57 -26.00 15.20
C THR A 380 5.76 -25.11 14.85
N ALA A 381 5.45 -23.89 14.43
CA ALA A 381 6.38 -22.83 14.07
C ALA A 381 6.10 -21.62 14.98
N PHE A 382 7.06 -21.25 15.81
CA PHE A 382 6.94 -20.14 16.74
C PHE A 382 7.45 -18.88 16.06
N GLN A 383 6.57 -17.90 15.86
CA GLN A 383 6.99 -16.64 15.23
C GLN A 383 7.98 -15.91 16.14
N THR A 384 9.10 -15.49 15.55
CA THR A 384 10.14 -14.67 16.21
C THR A 384 10.11 -13.26 15.63
N GLU A 385 10.94 -12.36 16.17
CA GLU A 385 11.10 -11.02 15.61
C GLU A 385 11.50 -11.06 14.11
N ASP A 386 11.20 -9.97 13.40
CA ASP A 386 11.68 -9.81 12.04
C ASP A 386 13.22 -9.70 12.02
N HIS A 387 13.85 -10.20 10.97
CA HIS A 387 15.32 -10.14 10.82
C HIS A 387 15.70 -9.33 9.57
N PRO A 388 16.90 -8.70 9.52
CA PRO A 388 17.36 -7.97 8.34
C PRO A 388 17.56 -8.91 7.15
N ILE A 389 17.55 -8.36 5.92
CA ILE A 389 17.69 -9.15 4.68
C ILE A 389 19.05 -9.85 4.59
N GLU A 390 20.08 -9.22 5.13
CA GLU A 390 21.45 -9.72 5.23
C GLU A 390 21.50 -11.07 5.97
N TYR A 391 20.54 -11.32 6.86
CA TYR A 391 20.42 -12.57 7.60
C TYR A 391 20.15 -13.79 6.70
N LEU A 392 19.71 -13.59 5.44
CA LEU A 392 19.60 -14.66 4.44
C LEU A 392 20.91 -15.41 4.20
N GLN A 393 22.04 -14.70 4.34
CA GLN A 393 23.37 -15.23 4.05
C GLN A 393 24.24 -15.35 5.32
N PHE A 394 23.65 -15.12 6.50
CA PHE A 394 24.38 -15.18 7.75
C PHE A 394 24.63 -16.64 8.18
N GLU A 395 25.90 -16.95 8.41
CA GLU A 395 26.40 -18.17 9.04
C GLU A 395 27.51 -17.81 10.02
N GLY A 396 27.48 -18.34 11.23
CA GLY A 396 28.49 -18.06 12.25
C GLY A 396 28.04 -18.41 13.66
N MET A 397 28.89 -18.08 14.64
CA MET A 397 28.60 -18.27 16.07
C MET A 397 28.08 -16.96 16.68
N ILE A 398 26.90 -17.00 17.29
CA ILE A 398 26.37 -15.95 18.15
C ILE A 398 26.91 -16.19 19.57
N PRO A 399 27.60 -15.22 20.21
CA PRO A 399 28.24 -15.43 21.51
C PRO A 399 27.28 -15.88 22.62
N ALA A 400 27.81 -16.65 23.58
CA ALA A 400 27.06 -17.02 24.78
C ALA A 400 26.66 -15.77 25.58
N GLY A 401 25.41 -15.74 26.06
CA GLY A 401 24.84 -14.60 26.79
C GLY A 401 24.15 -13.55 25.92
N GLN A 402 24.36 -13.57 24.59
CA GLN A 402 23.56 -12.80 23.64
C GLN A 402 22.22 -13.49 23.37
N TYR A 403 21.21 -12.72 22.97
CA TYR A 403 19.89 -13.29 22.65
C TYR A 403 19.99 -14.20 21.43
N GLY A 404 19.66 -15.48 21.61
CA GLY A 404 19.83 -16.50 20.56
C GLY A 404 21.28 -16.99 20.42
N GLY A 405 22.11 -16.93 21.46
CA GLY A 405 23.46 -17.48 21.45
C GLY A 405 23.53 -18.94 20.99
N GLY A 406 24.48 -19.25 20.10
CA GLY A 406 24.58 -20.54 19.42
C GLY A 406 25.17 -20.45 18.02
N THR A 407 25.44 -21.60 17.41
CA THR A 407 25.93 -21.67 16.02
C THR A 407 24.77 -21.65 15.04
N VAL A 408 24.85 -20.81 14.00
CA VAL A 408 23.85 -20.67 12.94
C VAL A 408 24.46 -21.10 11.60
N MET A 409 23.79 -22.03 10.91
CA MET A 409 24.13 -22.46 9.55
C MET A 409 22.95 -22.23 8.61
N VAL A 410 23.20 -21.77 7.39
CA VAL A 410 22.21 -21.76 6.29
C VAL A 410 22.04 -23.18 5.77
N TRP A 411 21.01 -23.86 6.27
CA TRP A 411 20.68 -25.24 5.90
C TRP A 411 20.02 -25.33 4.53
N ASP A 412 19.16 -24.38 4.15
CA ASP A 412 18.65 -24.23 2.79
C ASP A 412 18.45 -22.76 2.43
N ILE A 413 18.55 -22.45 1.14
CA ILE A 413 18.35 -21.10 0.63
C ILE A 413 17.83 -21.18 -0.81
N GLY A 414 16.92 -20.28 -1.17
CA GLY A 414 16.40 -20.23 -2.52
C GLY A 414 15.34 -19.16 -2.69
N THR A 415 14.44 -19.39 -3.65
CA THR A 415 13.31 -18.49 -3.92
C THR A 415 12.00 -19.15 -3.56
N TYR A 416 11.01 -18.35 -3.20
CA TYR A 416 9.66 -18.84 -2.98
C TYR A 416 8.62 -18.02 -3.74
N GLU A 417 7.52 -18.68 -4.06
CA GLU A 417 6.33 -18.08 -4.65
C GLU A 417 5.16 -18.25 -3.70
N VAL A 418 4.27 -17.26 -3.60
CA VAL A 418 3.04 -17.39 -2.82
C VAL A 418 1.99 -18.03 -3.73
N LEU A 419 1.48 -19.18 -3.31
CA LEU A 419 0.45 -19.91 -4.04
C LEU A 419 -0.94 -19.37 -3.70
N GLU A 420 -1.23 -19.22 -2.41
CA GLU A 420 -2.52 -18.78 -1.87
C GLU A 420 -2.33 -18.17 -0.48
N GLY A 421 -3.34 -17.43 -0.01
CA GLY A 421 -3.35 -16.85 1.33
C GLY A 421 -2.63 -15.51 1.46
N ASN A 422 -2.67 -14.99 2.69
CA ASN A 422 -2.06 -13.76 3.13
C ASN A 422 -1.50 -13.95 4.56
N TYR A 423 -0.19 -13.79 4.73
CA TYR A 423 0.51 -13.85 6.02
C TYR A 423 -0.16 -12.98 7.10
N TRP A 424 -0.58 -11.76 6.77
CA TRP A 424 -1.21 -10.85 7.73
C TRP A 424 -2.56 -11.37 8.21
N LYS A 425 -3.31 -12.04 7.33
CA LYS A 425 -4.56 -12.74 7.67
C LYS A 425 -4.34 -14.06 8.41
N GLY A 426 -3.10 -14.45 8.67
CA GLY A 426 -2.78 -15.66 9.43
C GLY A 426 -2.82 -16.95 8.61
N ALA A 427 -2.83 -16.88 7.28
CA ALA A 427 -2.81 -18.09 6.45
C ALA A 427 -2.00 -17.83 5.19
N LEU A 428 -0.96 -18.62 4.91
CA LEU A 428 -0.08 -18.43 3.77
C LEU A 428 0.38 -19.78 3.21
N SER A 429 0.17 -20.04 1.93
CA SER A 429 0.79 -21.18 1.24
C SER A 429 1.85 -20.70 0.27
N VAL A 430 3.01 -21.33 0.30
CA VAL A 430 4.18 -21.00 -0.52
C VAL A 430 4.70 -22.21 -1.26
N PHE A 431 5.22 -21.99 -2.46
CA PHE A 431 6.07 -22.94 -3.17
C PHE A 431 7.53 -22.55 -2.94
N LEU A 432 8.31 -23.43 -2.32
CA LEU A 432 9.75 -23.25 -2.13
C LEU A 432 10.50 -23.87 -3.31
N ALA A 433 11.50 -23.15 -3.81
CA ALA A 433 12.49 -23.60 -4.78
C ALA A 433 13.89 -23.35 -4.20
N GLY A 434 14.29 -24.21 -3.28
CA GLY A 434 15.59 -24.21 -2.60
C GLY A 434 16.61 -25.17 -3.19
N LYS A 435 17.81 -25.17 -2.60
CA LYS A 435 18.87 -26.13 -2.92
C LYS A 435 18.56 -27.51 -2.35
N LYS A 436 17.90 -27.59 -1.18
CA LYS A 436 17.49 -28.86 -0.54
C LYS A 436 15.99 -29.12 -0.73
N LEU A 437 15.14 -28.13 -0.45
CA LEU A 437 13.68 -28.29 -0.51
C LEU A 437 13.09 -27.73 -1.79
N LYS A 438 12.20 -28.50 -2.41
CA LYS A 438 11.35 -28.05 -3.53
C LYS A 438 9.93 -28.58 -3.36
N GLY A 439 8.91 -27.72 -3.39
CA GLY A 439 7.52 -28.12 -3.21
C GLY A 439 6.65 -27.07 -2.50
N ALA A 440 5.44 -27.46 -2.10
CA ALA A 440 4.48 -26.56 -1.44
C ALA A 440 4.41 -26.78 0.08
N TRP A 441 4.30 -25.68 0.83
CA TRP A 441 4.07 -25.66 2.28
C TRP A 441 3.01 -24.61 2.64
N SER A 442 2.28 -24.83 3.72
CA SER A 442 1.30 -23.87 4.25
C SER A 442 1.61 -23.51 5.70
N LEU A 443 1.48 -22.22 6.03
CA LEU A 443 1.54 -21.64 7.36
C LEU A 443 0.15 -21.17 7.77
N GLN A 444 -0.34 -21.63 8.92
CA GLN A 444 -1.61 -21.16 9.49
C GLN A 444 -1.40 -20.71 10.94
N ARG A 445 -1.78 -19.47 11.25
CA ARG A 445 -1.70 -18.88 12.59
C ARG A 445 -2.80 -19.47 13.44
N ILE A 446 -2.45 -19.87 14.67
CA ILE A 446 -3.40 -20.30 15.68
C ILE A 446 -3.57 -19.16 16.68
N GLU A 447 -4.80 -18.86 17.07
CA GLU A 447 -5.08 -17.95 18.17
C GLU A 447 -4.76 -18.65 19.50
N SER A 448 -3.91 -18.03 20.32
CA SER A 448 -3.60 -18.51 21.68
C SER A 448 -3.74 -17.37 22.69
N ALA A 449 -4.14 -17.72 23.92
CA ALA A 449 -4.38 -16.77 25.01
C ALA A 449 -3.14 -15.97 25.45
N ASP A 450 -1.93 -16.47 25.17
CA ASP A 450 -0.68 -15.75 25.41
C ASP A 450 -0.26 -14.96 24.16
N GLU A 451 0.19 -13.71 24.32
CA GLU A 451 0.58 -12.73 23.29
C GLU A 451 1.81 -13.13 22.42
N LYS A 452 2.00 -14.41 22.08
CA LYS A 452 3.03 -14.89 21.13
C LYS A 452 2.38 -15.75 20.04
N THR A 453 2.37 -15.23 18.82
CA THR A 453 1.69 -15.80 17.65
C THR A 453 2.27 -17.14 17.20
N LYS A 454 1.61 -18.25 17.57
CA LYS A 454 1.95 -19.62 17.13
C LYS A 454 1.42 -19.91 15.72
N TRP A 455 2.19 -20.66 14.93
CA TRP A 455 1.82 -21.08 13.58
C TRP A 455 1.95 -22.59 13.39
N LEU A 456 1.15 -23.15 12.48
CA LEU A 456 1.28 -24.51 11.96
C LEU A 456 1.90 -24.46 10.57
N LEU A 457 3.08 -25.06 10.44
CA LEU A 457 3.73 -25.29 9.15
C LEU A 457 3.41 -26.71 8.70
N ARG A 458 2.80 -26.86 7.52
CA ARG A 458 2.37 -28.15 6.96
C ARG A 458 2.92 -28.36 5.55
N LYS A 459 3.41 -29.56 5.25
CA LYS A 459 3.79 -29.95 3.88
C LYS A 459 2.53 -30.20 3.05
N ARG A 460 2.47 -29.59 1.86
CA ARG A 460 1.36 -29.71 0.91
C ARG A 460 1.85 -30.43 -0.35
N HIS A 461 1.00 -31.29 -0.94
CA HIS A 461 1.21 -31.96 -2.23
C HIS A 461 2.52 -32.78 -2.32
N GLY A 462 2.42 -34.07 -2.00
CA GLY A 462 3.49 -35.06 -2.06
C GLY A 462 4.59 -34.90 -1.00
N ASN A 463 5.43 -35.92 -0.87
CA ASN A 463 6.61 -35.91 0.00
C ASN A 463 7.72 -35.02 -0.59
N ALA A 464 8.49 -34.36 0.26
CA ALA A 464 9.75 -33.75 -0.15
C ALA A 464 10.75 -34.85 -0.58
N LYS A 465 11.62 -34.53 -1.53
CA LYS A 465 12.67 -35.47 -1.95
C LYS A 465 13.58 -35.81 -0.75
N PRO A 466 13.95 -37.09 -0.55
CA PRO A 466 14.87 -37.46 0.52
C PRO A 466 16.18 -36.70 0.41
N ILE A 467 16.65 -36.18 1.55
CA ILE A 467 17.95 -35.51 1.66
C ILE A 467 18.91 -36.55 2.23
N SER A 468 20.01 -36.84 1.52
CA SER A 468 21.07 -37.73 2.04
C SER A 468 21.70 -37.15 3.30
N ALA A 469 22.10 -37.97 4.27
CA ALA A 469 22.75 -37.52 5.52
C ALA A 469 23.91 -36.54 5.28
N LYS A 470 24.79 -36.85 4.30
CA LYS A 470 25.89 -35.94 3.90
C LYS A 470 25.40 -34.56 3.45
N ARG A 471 24.29 -34.47 2.72
CA ARG A 471 23.73 -33.17 2.29
C ARG A 471 22.99 -32.47 3.42
N ASP A 472 22.45 -33.21 4.37
CA ASP A 472 21.75 -32.64 5.51
C ASP A 472 22.71 -31.84 6.40
N ASP A 473 23.90 -32.40 6.64
CA ASP A 473 24.94 -31.82 7.51
C ASP A 473 25.79 -30.72 6.87
N LEU A 474 25.58 -30.41 5.59
CA LEU A 474 26.34 -29.37 4.89
C LEU A 474 25.49 -28.10 4.68
N SER A 475 26.13 -26.96 4.88
CA SER A 475 25.59 -25.63 4.54
C SER A 475 25.22 -25.55 3.05
N ALA A 476 24.03 -25.03 2.77
CA ALA A 476 23.60 -24.71 1.41
C ALA A 476 24.33 -23.48 0.84
N LEU A 477 24.94 -22.65 1.69
CA LEU A 477 25.69 -21.47 1.27
C LEU A 477 27.17 -21.77 1.03
N THR A 478 27.83 -22.38 2.01
CA THR A 478 29.31 -22.54 2.04
C THR A 478 29.77 -24.00 1.93
N GLY A 479 28.88 -24.98 2.06
CA GLY A 479 29.25 -26.39 2.07
C GLY A 479 30.04 -26.84 3.30
N ARG A 480 30.08 -26.04 4.37
CA ARG A 480 30.71 -26.37 5.66
C ARG A 480 29.75 -27.14 6.58
N THR A 481 30.28 -27.88 7.55
CA THR A 481 29.48 -28.51 8.62
C THR A 481 29.26 -27.56 9.80
N MET A 482 28.36 -27.91 10.73
CA MET A 482 28.05 -27.07 11.89
C MET A 482 29.28 -26.88 12.79
N GLU A 483 30.07 -27.95 12.98
CA GLU A 483 31.30 -27.95 13.78
C GLU A 483 32.32 -27.01 13.16
N LYS A 484 32.51 -27.08 11.83
CA LYS A 484 33.42 -26.18 11.12
C LYS A 484 32.97 -24.72 11.20
N ILE A 485 31.67 -24.43 11.21
CA ILE A 485 31.16 -23.06 11.38
C ILE A 485 31.34 -22.58 12.83
N ALA A 486 31.29 -23.49 13.81
CA ALA A 486 31.52 -23.18 15.22
C ALA A 486 33.01 -22.90 15.53
N ASP A 487 33.93 -23.69 14.96
CA ASP A 487 35.37 -23.56 15.19
C ASP A 487 35.98 -22.35 14.46
N ASP A 488 35.35 -21.94 13.36
CA ASP A 488 35.83 -20.85 12.53
C ASP A 488 35.48 -19.48 13.13
N ARG A 489 36.37 -18.97 13.99
CA ARG A 489 36.32 -17.59 14.53
C ARG A 489 36.51 -16.50 13.45
N SER A 490 36.62 -16.85 12.16
CA SER A 490 37.06 -15.93 11.09
C SER A 490 35.95 -15.16 10.35
N ALA A 491 34.70 -15.14 10.82
CA ALA A 491 33.65 -14.29 10.24
C ALA A 491 33.53 -12.92 10.93
N VAL A 492 34.65 -12.20 11.10
CA VAL A 492 34.62 -10.76 11.44
C VAL A 492 34.26 -9.98 10.17
N TRP A 493 33.00 -9.61 10.01
CA TRP A 493 32.53 -8.75 8.94
C TRP A 493 33.12 -7.34 9.10
N LYS A 494 33.88 -6.87 8.09
CA LYS A 494 34.40 -5.50 8.03
C LYS A 494 33.38 -4.58 7.34
N SER A 495 32.60 -3.83 8.11
CA SER A 495 31.75 -2.78 7.57
C SER A 495 32.58 -1.50 7.24
N ASN A 496 32.55 -1.12 5.96
CA ASN A 496 32.84 0.21 5.41
C ASN A 496 33.99 1.07 6.01
N ARG A 497 35.23 0.84 5.56
CA ARG A 497 36.27 1.88 5.57
C ARG A 497 36.19 2.72 4.29
N LYS A 498 35.27 3.68 4.21
CA LYS A 498 35.45 4.83 3.31
C LYS A 498 36.45 5.78 3.97
N LYS A 499 37.68 5.82 3.43
CA LYS A 499 38.63 6.91 3.66
C LYS A 499 38.00 8.22 3.16
N ASN A 500 37.40 8.99 4.06
CA ASN A 500 37.37 10.43 3.92
C ASN A 500 38.30 10.99 4.99
N ALA A 501 39.50 11.34 4.55
CA ALA A 501 40.38 12.21 5.31
C ALA A 501 39.70 13.58 5.41
N LEU A 502 39.31 13.97 6.61
CA LEU A 502 39.00 15.35 6.96
C LEU A 502 39.96 15.77 8.06
N ALA A 503 40.71 16.83 7.75
CA ALA A 503 41.73 17.49 8.55
C ALA A 503 41.22 17.92 9.95
N PRO A 504 42.12 18.12 10.92
CA PRO A 504 41.72 18.42 12.29
C PRO A 504 41.19 19.85 12.38
N ARG A 505 39.95 20.02 12.83
CA ARG A 505 39.44 21.33 13.24
C ARG A 505 39.70 21.54 14.73
N LYS A 506 40.44 22.64 15.00
CA LYS A 506 40.83 23.19 16.29
C LYS A 506 39.63 23.47 17.18
N GLY A 507 39.90 23.44 18.49
CA GLY A 507 38.92 23.51 19.57
C GLY A 507 38.28 24.86 19.83
N ARG A 508 37.35 24.81 20.79
CA ARG A 508 36.70 25.82 21.68
C ARG A 508 35.24 25.34 21.88
N THR A 509 34.61 25.29 23.04
CA THR A 509 34.86 25.82 24.39
C THR A 509 33.91 25.15 25.39
N ALA A 510 34.36 25.03 26.64
CA ALA A 510 33.64 24.95 27.93
C ALA A 510 32.25 24.26 28.05
N ARG A 511 32.25 23.19 28.86
CA ARG A 511 31.11 22.50 29.49
C ARG A 511 30.20 23.43 30.32
N LYS A 512 28.88 23.21 30.25
CA LYS A 512 27.93 23.49 31.34
C LYS A 512 27.79 22.24 32.23
N PRO A 513 27.51 22.38 33.55
CA PRO A 513 27.40 21.23 34.44
C PRO A 513 26.17 20.39 34.12
N ARG A 514 26.36 19.07 34.19
CA ARG A 514 25.34 18.02 34.10
C ARG A 514 24.39 18.15 35.29
N SER A 515 23.07 18.21 35.04
CA SER A 515 22.10 17.88 36.08
C SER A 515 22.26 16.41 36.45
N THR A 516 22.28 16.11 37.74
CA THR A 516 22.31 14.74 38.28
C THR A 516 21.11 13.96 37.75
N ALA A 517 21.35 12.82 37.11
CA ALA A 517 20.30 11.89 36.74
C ALA A 517 19.56 11.42 38.01
N PRO A 518 18.22 11.27 37.99
CA PRO A 518 17.50 10.76 39.13
C PRO A 518 17.97 9.34 39.46
N ARG A 519 18.17 9.07 40.75
CA ARG A 519 18.60 7.77 41.26
C ARG A 519 17.51 6.74 40.92
N PHE A 520 17.90 5.61 40.33
CA PHE A 520 16.97 4.53 40.00
C PHE A 520 16.28 4.01 41.28
N ILE A 521 14.96 4.08 41.32
CA ILE A 521 14.12 3.52 42.39
C ILE A 521 13.61 2.17 41.91
N LYS A 522 13.89 1.11 42.68
CA LYS A 522 13.47 -0.26 42.34
C LYS A 522 11.94 -0.35 42.51
N PRO A 523 11.18 -0.80 41.48
CA PRO A 523 9.74 -0.98 41.60
C PRO A 523 9.40 -2.01 42.69
N MET A 524 8.45 -1.70 43.56
CA MET A 524 7.94 -2.64 44.55
C MET A 524 6.91 -3.58 43.89
N LYS A 525 6.92 -4.85 44.30
CA LYS A 525 5.90 -5.82 43.86
C LYS A 525 4.57 -5.51 44.55
N ALA A 526 3.49 -5.44 43.79
CA ALA A 526 2.15 -5.24 44.32
C ALA A 526 1.78 -6.40 45.27
N THR A 527 1.55 -6.07 46.53
CA THR A 527 1.05 -7.01 47.54
C THR A 527 -0.34 -6.54 47.93
N ALA A 528 -1.33 -7.43 47.93
CA ALA A 528 -2.70 -7.07 48.27
C ALA A 528 -2.75 -6.69 49.77
N VAL A 529 -3.18 -5.47 50.05
CA VAL A 529 -3.39 -4.95 51.41
C VAL A 529 -4.86 -4.60 51.58
N THR A 530 -5.40 -4.81 52.78
CA THR A 530 -6.80 -4.55 53.11
C THR A 530 -7.05 -3.13 53.62
N GLN A 531 -6.00 -2.34 53.84
CA GLN A 531 -6.05 -0.93 54.23
C GLN A 531 -5.04 -0.12 53.42
N LEU A 532 -5.39 1.12 53.07
CA LEU A 532 -4.53 2.03 52.32
C LEU A 532 -3.35 2.50 53.20
N PRO A 533 -2.13 2.65 52.64
CA PRO A 533 -1.00 3.21 53.39
C PRO A 533 -1.27 4.67 53.78
N GLU A 534 -0.94 5.06 55.02
CA GLU A 534 -1.23 6.38 55.59
C GLU A 534 -0.09 7.41 55.43
N ASP A 535 0.98 7.07 54.71
CA ASP A 535 2.18 7.91 54.60
C ASP A 535 2.06 8.93 53.44
N GLU A 536 2.47 10.19 53.67
CA GLU A 536 2.24 11.34 52.77
C GLU A 536 2.94 11.21 51.40
N ASP A 537 3.93 10.32 51.30
CA ASP A 537 4.67 10.03 50.07
C ASP A 537 3.91 9.10 49.10
N TRP A 538 2.69 8.66 49.45
CA TRP A 538 1.88 7.78 48.62
C TRP A 538 0.77 8.53 47.88
N THR A 539 0.78 8.41 46.56
CA THR A 539 -0.32 8.85 45.70
C THR A 539 -1.06 7.64 45.15
N TYR A 540 -2.36 7.55 45.38
CA TYR A 540 -3.22 6.48 44.87
C TYR A 540 -4.44 7.05 44.13
N GLU A 541 -4.92 6.31 43.14
CA GLU A 541 -6.13 6.62 42.37
C GLU A 541 -7.19 5.57 42.72
N VAL A 542 -8.34 6.01 43.25
CA VAL A 542 -9.47 5.12 43.54
C VAL A 542 -10.21 4.84 42.22
N LYS A 543 -10.34 3.57 41.86
CA LYS A 543 -11.09 3.13 40.67
C LYS A 543 -12.52 2.74 41.01
#